data_AF-A0A091JYH0-F1
#
_entry.id   AF-A0A091JYH0-F1
#
_cell.length_a   1.000
_cell.length_b   1.000
_cell.length_c   1.000
_cell.angle_alpha   90.00
_cell.angle_beta   90.00
_cell.angle_gamma   90.00
#
_symmetry.space_group_name_H-M   'P 1'
#
loop_
_entity.id
_entity.type
_entity.pdbx_description
1 polymer ?
#
loop_
_entity_poly.entity_id
_entity_poly.type
_entity_poly.pdbx_seq_one_letter_code
_entity_poly.pdbx_strand_id
1 'polypeptide(L)'
;EHQQMRKEGPQTVPKRQEEENSVETHNGSDFKIPVLPYGQHLVIDIRTTWGDRHYVGLNGIEVFSSKGEPVQISKITADPPDINILPAYGNDPRVITNLIDGVNRTQDDMHLWLAPFTPGKPHFIFIDFVNSCQVAMIRIWNYNKSRIHKRGVKDIVMVLDERCIFKGEIAKASGTLSGAPEHFGDTILFTTDDDILEAIYCYDEPCDGQMENANSLGYEEELKRPTTADREGNERPFTQAGLRTEDQQVGASLCITCVFFYVGLQLNFTMTWGDSHYLGLTGLEVIGKNGHALKISAEQLSASPQDLNDLPEYAGDSRTLEKLIDGTNITVEDDHMWLIPFSFGEDHLLTINFDKIESIAGLRFWNYNKSPEDTYRGVSKRKGALPAKIYSKGFLIRKGPGNCHFDFAQEILFLDYLQPQLINKVQRRTGSKKMEQA
;
A
#
# COMPACT_ATOMS: atom_id res chain seq x y z
N GLU A 1 -76.69 -1.67 14.20
CA GLU A 1 -76.65 -0.66 15.28
C GLU A 1 -75.82 -1.18 16.44
N HIS A 2 -74.92 -0.33 16.95
CA HIS A 2 -74.41 -0.22 18.33
C HIS A 2 -74.24 -1.49 19.19
N GLN A 3 -72.99 -1.83 19.52
CA GLN A 3 -72.32 -1.55 20.81
C GLN A 3 -72.41 -2.72 21.78
N GLN A 4 -71.25 -3.18 22.25
CA GLN A 4 -71.09 -3.42 23.68
C GLN A 4 -69.63 -3.18 24.12
N MET A 5 -69.50 -2.30 25.11
CA MET A 5 -68.27 -1.93 25.79
C MET A 5 -68.04 -2.81 27.03
N ARG A 6 -66.76 -3.18 27.21
CA ARG A 6 -65.92 -3.22 28.44
C ARG A 6 -66.39 -3.97 29.70
N LYS A 7 -65.49 -4.83 30.20
CA LYS A 7 -64.69 -4.78 31.47
C LYS A 7 -64.06 -6.19 31.66
N GLU A 8 -62.90 -6.49 32.26
CA GLU A 8 -61.79 -5.82 32.99
C GLU A 8 -60.59 -6.84 33.01
N GLY A 9 -59.36 -6.39 33.32
CA GLY A 9 -58.06 -7.10 33.10
C GLY A 9 -57.73 -8.34 33.99
N PRO A 10 -56.44 -8.77 34.12
CA PRO A 10 -55.32 -7.91 34.53
C PRO A 10 -54.00 -8.07 33.73
N GLN A 11 -53.07 -7.16 34.06
CA GLN A 11 -51.76 -6.89 33.47
C GLN A 11 -50.74 -8.04 33.59
N THR A 12 -49.98 -8.25 32.52
CA THR A 12 -48.63 -8.81 32.54
C THR A 12 -47.71 -7.97 31.63
N VAL A 13 -46.50 -7.71 32.13
CA VAL A 13 -45.46 -6.82 31.60
C VAL A 13 -44.87 -7.36 30.28
N PRO A 14 -44.67 -6.55 29.23
CA PRO A 14 -43.91 -7.01 28.06
C PRO A 14 -42.41 -6.74 28.24
N LYS A 15 -41.62 -7.80 28.03
CA LYS A 15 -40.18 -7.75 27.79
C LYS A 15 -39.91 -6.92 26.54
N ARG A 16 -38.94 -6.00 26.61
CA ARG A 16 -38.34 -5.35 25.45
C ARG A 16 -37.68 -6.41 24.56
N GLN A 17 -38.13 -6.52 23.31
CA GLN A 17 -37.36 -7.15 22.26
C GLN A 17 -36.42 -6.09 21.69
N GLU A 18 -35.13 -6.39 21.72
CA GLU A 18 -34.08 -5.67 21.01
C GLU A 18 -34.24 -6.04 19.53
N GLU A 19 -34.58 -5.06 18.70
CA GLU A 19 -34.41 -5.17 17.25
C GLU A 19 -32.94 -4.92 16.93
N GLU A 20 -32.23 -6.01 16.63
CA GLU A 20 -30.93 -6.00 15.96
C GLU A 20 -31.10 -5.40 14.56
N ASN A 21 -30.85 -4.10 14.42
CA ASN A 21 -30.60 -3.50 13.12
C ASN A 21 -29.18 -3.87 12.68
N SER A 22 -29.05 -5.05 12.06
CA SER A 22 -27.92 -5.39 11.21
C SER A 22 -27.96 -4.51 9.97
N VAL A 23 -27.30 -3.35 10.03
CA VAL A 23 -27.01 -2.57 8.84
C VAL A 23 -25.90 -3.31 8.08
N GLU A 24 -26.31 -4.21 7.20
CA GLU A 24 -25.50 -4.65 6.08
C GLU A 24 -25.15 -3.42 5.24
N THR A 25 -23.89 -3.00 5.26
CA THR A 25 -23.40 -1.97 4.32
C THR A 25 -23.25 -2.58 2.93
N HIS A 26 -24.38 -2.76 2.25
CA HIS A 26 -24.43 -2.54 0.82
C HIS A 26 -24.00 -1.09 0.57
N ASN A 27 -22.89 -0.90 -0.15
CA ASN A 27 -22.67 0.28 -0.98
C ASN A 27 -21.58 -0.03 -2.00
N GLY A 28 -21.99 -0.72 -3.07
CA GLY A 28 -21.40 -0.56 -4.40
C GLY A 28 -21.84 0.78 -5.00
N SER A 29 -21.59 1.88 -4.29
CA SER A 29 -21.74 3.21 -4.85
C SER A 29 -20.59 3.44 -5.83
N ASP A 30 -20.89 3.87 -7.05
CA ASP A 30 -19.93 4.38 -8.04
C ASP A 30 -19.21 5.63 -7.50
N PHE A 31 -18.32 5.42 -6.53
CA PHE A 31 -17.47 6.48 -6.02
C PHE A 31 -16.46 6.85 -7.12
N LYS A 32 -16.55 8.08 -7.61
CA LYS A 32 -15.61 8.64 -8.59
C LYS A 32 -14.74 9.68 -7.89
N ILE A 33 -13.43 9.59 -8.12
CA ILE A 33 -12.47 10.58 -7.66
C ILE A 33 -12.80 11.91 -8.37
N PRO A 34 -13.06 13.01 -7.63
CA PRO A 34 -13.37 14.30 -8.23
C PRO A 34 -12.13 14.93 -8.86
N VAL A 35 -12.34 15.74 -9.90
CA VAL A 35 -11.27 16.55 -10.50
C VAL A 35 -11.13 17.86 -9.72
N LEU A 36 -9.90 18.19 -9.33
CA LEU A 36 -9.50 19.42 -8.63
C LEU A 36 -10.47 19.83 -7.50
N PRO A 37 -10.71 18.96 -6.48
CA PRO A 37 -11.60 19.29 -5.38
C PRO A 37 -11.11 20.53 -4.64
N TYR A 38 -12.04 21.43 -4.32
CA TYR A 38 -11.75 22.68 -3.62
C TYR A 38 -12.15 22.57 -2.14
N GLY A 39 -11.26 22.99 -1.25
CA GLY A 39 -11.58 23.09 0.18
C GLY A 39 -10.39 23.49 1.05
N GLN A 40 -10.59 23.46 2.37
CA GLN A 40 -9.60 23.87 3.37
C GLN A 40 -9.29 22.81 4.43
N HIS A 41 -10.28 21.99 4.80
CA HIS A 41 -10.18 21.03 5.90
C HIS A 41 -10.15 19.60 5.33
N LEU A 42 -8.98 18.98 5.38
CA LEU A 42 -8.77 17.60 4.94
C LEU A 42 -8.80 16.66 6.14
N VAL A 43 -9.63 15.63 6.06
CA VAL A 43 -9.72 14.55 7.03
C VAL A 43 -9.33 13.24 6.35
N ILE A 44 -8.36 12.53 6.92
CA ILE A 44 -7.97 11.19 6.48
C ILE A 44 -8.44 10.20 7.55
N ASP A 45 -9.40 9.36 7.18
CA ASP A 45 -9.95 8.27 8.00
C ASP A 45 -9.20 6.98 7.67
N ILE A 46 -8.43 6.49 8.63
CA ILE A 46 -7.65 5.26 8.54
C ILE A 46 -8.53 4.08 8.96
N ARG A 47 -8.86 3.22 8.00
CA ARG A 47 -9.75 2.07 8.20
C ARG A 47 -9.00 0.82 8.65
N THR A 48 -7.84 0.55 8.06
CA THR A 48 -7.06 -0.67 8.30
C THR A 48 -5.56 -0.42 8.21
N THR A 49 -4.79 -1.39 8.72
CA THR A 49 -3.31 -1.42 8.63
C THR A 49 -2.85 -2.65 7.84
N TRP A 50 -1.58 -2.69 7.43
CA TRP A 50 -0.98 -3.82 6.72
C TRP A 50 -0.75 -5.07 7.58
N GLY A 51 -1.04 -5.03 8.89
CA GLY A 51 -1.05 -6.24 9.72
C GLY A 51 -0.72 -6.05 11.21
N ASP A 52 -0.29 -4.85 11.64
CA ASP A 52 -0.12 -4.56 13.06
C ASP A 52 -1.49 -4.30 13.73
N ARG A 53 -1.75 -4.99 14.83
CA ARG A 53 -3.04 -4.95 15.55
C ARG A 53 -3.12 -3.84 16.59
N HIS A 54 -1.98 -3.23 16.91
CA HIS A 54 -1.82 -2.34 18.05
C HIS A 54 -1.35 -0.95 17.65
N TYR A 55 -0.72 -0.81 16.48
CA TYR A 55 -0.16 0.46 16.04
C TYR A 55 -0.38 0.71 14.56
N VAL A 56 -0.49 1.99 14.22
CA VAL A 56 -0.50 2.48 12.86
C VAL A 56 0.47 3.65 12.74
N GLY A 57 1.14 3.77 11.60
CA GLY A 57 2.06 4.86 11.34
C GLY A 57 2.11 5.26 9.88
N LEU A 58 2.76 6.40 9.64
CA LEU A 58 3.07 6.95 8.33
C LEU A 58 4.42 7.66 8.42
N ASN A 59 5.06 7.86 7.28
CA ASN A 59 6.26 8.68 7.14
C ASN A 59 5.90 10.14 6.84
N GLY A 60 4.87 10.39 6.04
CA GLY A 60 4.62 11.73 5.54
C GLY A 60 3.37 11.88 4.69
N ILE A 61 2.92 13.11 4.56
CA ILE A 61 1.78 13.51 3.73
C ILE A 61 2.15 14.80 3.02
N GLU A 62 2.06 14.81 1.70
CA GLU A 62 2.26 16.00 0.89
C GLU A 62 0.99 16.31 0.10
N VAL A 63 0.64 17.59 0.02
CA VAL A 63 -0.55 18.07 -0.69
C VAL A 63 -0.09 19.16 -1.65
N PHE A 64 -0.49 19.07 -2.91
CA PHE A 64 -0.13 20.03 -3.95
C PHE A 64 -1.39 20.64 -4.54
N SER A 65 -1.32 21.94 -4.83
CA SER A 65 -2.43 22.72 -5.35
C SER A 65 -2.55 22.61 -6.88
N SER A 66 -3.64 23.15 -7.44
CA SER A 66 -3.81 23.28 -8.91
C SER A 66 -2.79 24.18 -9.59
N LYS A 67 -1.94 24.89 -8.83
CA LYS A 67 -0.81 25.66 -9.36
C LYS A 67 0.50 24.86 -9.37
N GLY A 68 0.47 23.61 -8.92
CA GLY A 68 1.64 22.79 -8.69
C GLY A 68 2.42 23.10 -7.40
N GLU A 69 2.07 24.17 -6.69
CA GLU A 69 2.73 24.56 -5.44
C GLU A 69 2.31 23.64 -4.26
N PRO A 70 3.23 23.26 -3.36
CA PRO A 70 2.89 22.61 -2.09
C PRO A 70 1.93 23.46 -1.26
N VAL A 71 0.85 22.84 -0.77
CA VAL A 71 -0.16 23.51 0.06
C VAL A 71 0.39 23.77 1.45
N GLN A 72 0.33 25.03 1.88
CA GLN A 72 0.74 25.41 3.23
C GLN A 72 -0.27 24.90 4.27
N ILE A 73 0.23 24.12 5.22
CA ILE A 73 -0.56 23.54 6.31
C ILE A 73 -0.48 24.45 7.52
N SER A 74 -1.63 24.91 8.01
CA SER A 74 -1.75 25.74 9.20
C SER A 74 -1.75 24.92 10.49
N LYS A 75 -2.34 23.73 10.44
CA LYS A 75 -2.48 22.84 11.59
C LYS A 75 -2.62 21.39 11.13
N ILE A 76 -1.97 20.49 11.86
CA ILE A 76 -2.17 19.05 11.75
C ILE A 76 -2.43 18.45 13.13
N THR A 77 -3.41 17.57 13.22
CA THR A 77 -3.73 16.80 14.45
C THR A 77 -4.19 15.40 14.08
N ALA A 78 -4.18 14.49 15.05
CA ALA A 78 -4.71 13.14 14.87
C ALA A 78 -5.49 12.69 16.09
N ASP A 79 -6.39 11.74 15.87
CA ASP A 79 -7.10 11.00 16.92
C ASP A 79 -7.03 9.50 16.61
N PRO A 80 -6.26 8.71 17.37
CA PRO A 80 -5.37 9.12 18.45
C PRO A 80 -4.15 9.94 17.96
N PRO A 81 -3.60 10.86 18.78
CA PRO A 81 -2.58 11.82 18.34
C PRO A 81 -1.24 11.16 17.97
N ASP A 82 -0.69 10.37 18.88
CA ASP A 82 0.54 9.59 18.67
C ASP A 82 0.71 8.58 19.83
N ILE A 83 1.80 7.83 19.83
CA ILE A 83 2.09 6.76 20.80
C ILE A 83 2.23 7.27 22.24
N ASN A 84 2.51 8.57 22.45
CA ASN A 84 2.66 9.15 23.78
C ASN A 84 1.35 9.25 24.57
N ILE A 85 0.20 8.97 23.95
CA ILE A 85 -1.06 8.80 24.69
C ILE A 85 -1.03 7.58 25.62
N LEU A 86 -0.16 6.60 25.36
CA LEU A 86 -0.02 5.39 26.15
C LEU A 86 0.88 5.66 27.37
N PRO A 87 0.52 5.21 28.59
CA PRO A 87 1.30 5.50 29.82
C PRO A 87 2.75 5.03 29.83
N ALA A 88 3.11 4.10 28.94
CA ALA A 88 4.48 3.59 28.80
C ALA A 88 5.38 4.52 27.98
N TYR A 89 4.81 5.54 27.35
CA TYR A 89 5.47 6.50 26.48
C TYR A 89 5.15 7.92 26.98
N GLY A 90 5.98 8.89 26.62
CA GLY A 90 5.82 10.25 27.11
C GLY A 90 6.70 11.27 26.40
N ASN A 91 7.85 10.82 25.88
CA ASN A 91 8.77 11.61 25.06
C ASN A 91 9.23 10.83 23.81
N ASP A 92 8.36 9.99 23.25
CA ASP A 92 8.64 9.29 21.99
C ASP A 92 8.62 10.31 20.84
N PRO A 93 9.63 10.31 19.96
CA PRO A 93 9.76 11.33 18.93
C PRO A 93 8.75 11.18 17.78
N ARG A 94 7.96 10.10 17.76
CA ARG A 94 7.07 9.78 16.63
C ARG A 94 5.73 10.50 16.69
N VAL A 95 5.79 11.82 16.58
CA VAL A 95 4.66 12.74 16.76
C VAL A 95 4.00 13.12 15.44
N ILE A 96 2.77 13.65 15.51
CA ILE A 96 1.95 13.96 14.34
C ILE A 96 2.57 15.00 13.40
N THR A 97 3.36 15.94 13.93
CA THR A 97 4.01 16.99 13.13
C THR A 97 5.06 16.46 12.15
N ASN A 98 5.57 15.25 12.38
CA ASN A 98 6.55 14.62 11.49
C ASN A 98 5.93 14.30 10.11
N LEU A 99 4.60 14.19 10.02
CA LEU A 99 3.95 13.93 8.73
C LEU A 99 4.12 15.06 7.71
N ILE A 100 4.55 16.25 8.14
CA ILE A 100 4.63 17.45 7.30
C ILE A 100 6.01 18.11 7.39
N ASP A 101 7.03 17.40 7.87
CA ASP A 101 8.38 17.94 8.04
C ASP A 101 9.24 17.85 6.76
N GLY A 102 8.73 17.17 5.73
CA GLY A 102 9.39 17.00 4.43
C GLY A 102 10.43 15.87 4.38
N VAL A 103 10.70 15.17 5.48
CA VAL A 103 11.70 14.09 5.55
C VAL A 103 11.03 12.73 5.33
N ASN A 104 10.48 12.56 4.13
CA ASN A 104 9.59 11.42 3.85
C ASN A 104 10.32 10.09 3.60
N ARG A 105 11.49 10.11 2.95
CA ARG A 105 12.29 8.91 2.61
C ARG A 105 13.24 8.53 3.74
N THR A 106 12.67 8.09 4.86
CA THR A 106 13.43 7.83 6.09
C THR A 106 13.01 6.56 6.81
N GLN A 107 13.90 6.07 7.68
CA GLN A 107 13.62 5.04 8.69
C GLN A 107 13.93 5.56 10.11
N ASP A 108 14.27 6.84 10.24
CA ASP A 108 14.58 7.47 11.52
C ASP A 108 13.29 7.77 12.28
N ASP A 109 13.18 7.27 13.52
CA ASP A 109 11.98 7.48 14.35
C ASP A 109 11.74 8.98 14.64
N MET A 110 12.74 9.85 14.47
CA MET A 110 12.60 11.31 14.58
C MET A 110 11.69 11.93 13.52
N HIS A 111 11.47 11.23 12.42
CA HIS A 111 10.74 11.71 11.24
C HIS A 111 9.56 10.79 10.88
N LEU A 112 9.11 9.96 11.83
CA LEU A 112 7.96 9.07 11.64
C LEU A 112 6.81 9.48 12.53
N TRP A 113 5.59 9.16 12.13
CA TRP A 113 4.44 9.21 13.02
C TRP A 113 4.02 7.80 13.41
N LEU A 114 3.63 7.60 14.67
CA LEU A 114 3.13 6.34 15.17
C LEU A 114 2.04 6.61 16.21
N ALA A 115 0.89 5.97 16.04
CA ALA A 115 -0.25 6.08 16.94
C ALA A 115 -0.78 4.68 17.31
N PRO A 116 -1.43 4.52 18.48
CA PRO A 116 -2.10 3.28 18.80
C PRO A 116 -3.25 3.02 17.82
N PHE A 117 -3.46 1.76 17.47
CA PHE A 117 -4.49 1.31 16.56
C PHE A 117 -5.41 0.29 17.23
N THR A 118 -6.72 0.50 17.10
CA THR A 118 -7.75 -0.44 17.57
C THR A 118 -8.68 -0.82 16.42
N PRO A 119 -8.64 -2.05 15.89
CA PRO A 119 -9.51 -2.46 14.78
C PRO A 119 -10.99 -2.13 15.01
N GLY A 120 -11.63 -1.49 14.03
CA GLY A 120 -13.04 -1.09 14.08
C GLY A 120 -13.32 0.18 14.88
N LYS A 121 -12.31 0.85 15.43
CA LYS A 121 -12.43 2.20 15.99
C LYS A 121 -12.03 3.26 14.97
N PRO A 122 -12.55 4.49 15.09
CA PRO A 122 -12.10 5.61 14.26
C PRO A 122 -10.63 5.94 14.51
N HIS A 123 -9.89 6.21 13.44
CA HIS A 123 -8.54 6.76 13.48
C HIS A 123 -8.46 7.85 12.42
N PHE A 124 -8.24 9.10 12.85
CA PHE A 124 -8.32 10.25 11.98
C PHE A 124 -7.04 11.06 12.01
N ILE A 125 -6.69 11.63 10.85
CA ILE A 125 -5.73 12.73 10.72
C ILE A 125 -6.51 13.92 10.18
N PHE A 126 -6.37 15.08 10.82
CA PHE A 126 -7.00 16.33 10.44
C PHE A 126 -5.91 17.31 10.01
N ILE A 127 -6.05 17.88 8.81
CA ILE A 127 -5.12 18.83 8.21
C ILE A 127 -5.90 20.06 7.79
N ASP A 128 -5.55 21.22 8.34
CA ASP A 128 -6.14 22.51 8.01
C ASP A 128 -5.17 23.30 7.12
N PHE A 129 -5.58 23.63 5.90
CA PHE A 129 -4.80 24.49 5.00
C PHE A 129 -4.86 25.95 5.44
N VAL A 130 -3.78 26.71 5.21
CA VAL A 130 -3.77 28.16 5.48
C VAL A 130 -4.86 28.88 4.66
N ASN A 131 -5.02 28.50 3.39
CA ASN A 131 -6.04 29.04 2.50
C ASN A 131 -6.79 27.88 1.83
N SER A 132 -8.09 28.07 1.57
CA SER A 132 -8.85 27.17 0.72
C SER A 132 -8.25 27.13 -0.69
N CYS A 133 -8.01 25.94 -1.22
CA CYS A 133 -7.39 25.77 -2.54
C CYS A 133 -7.99 24.58 -3.29
N GLN A 134 -7.72 24.51 -4.59
CA GLN A 134 -7.97 23.31 -5.39
C GLN A 134 -6.81 22.35 -5.19
N VAL A 135 -7.10 21.12 -4.77
CA VAL A 135 -6.10 20.08 -4.55
C VAL A 135 -5.88 19.32 -5.87
N ALA A 136 -4.64 19.28 -6.34
CA ALA A 136 -4.27 18.56 -7.57
C ALA A 136 -3.67 17.18 -7.29
N MET A 137 -2.91 17.05 -6.20
CA MET A 137 -2.26 15.79 -5.84
C MET A 137 -2.12 15.68 -4.33
N ILE A 138 -2.33 14.47 -3.79
CA ILE A 138 -1.96 14.12 -2.42
C ILE A 138 -1.02 12.92 -2.48
N ARG A 139 0.15 13.02 -1.86
CA ARG A 139 1.10 11.91 -1.71
C ARG A 139 1.11 11.41 -0.28
N ILE A 140 0.92 10.11 -0.10
CA ILE A 140 0.97 9.44 1.20
C ILE A 140 2.24 8.59 1.26
N TRP A 141 3.18 8.98 2.13
CA TRP A 141 4.37 8.19 2.43
C TRP A 141 4.06 7.27 3.60
N ASN A 142 4.04 5.98 3.33
CA ASN A 142 3.65 4.95 4.29
C ASN A 142 4.81 4.58 5.23
N TYR A 143 4.50 3.93 6.36
CA TYR A 143 5.44 3.65 7.44
C TYR A 143 6.61 2.75 7.00
N ASN A 144 7.81 3.31 6.93
CA ASN A 144 8.98 2.68 6.32
C ASN A 144 10.08 2.26 7.33
N LYS A 145 9.77 2.19 8.63
CA LYS A 145 10.76 1.91 9.68
C LYS A 145 11.59 0.64 9.45
N SER A 146 10.94 -0.43 9.00
CA SER A 146 11.59 -1.72 8.72
C SER A 146 10.66 -2.66 7.98
N ARG A 147 11.24 -3.57 7.18
CA ARG A 147 10.52 -4.59 6.40
C ARG A 147 9.60 -5.48 7.24
N ILE A 148 9.97 -5.72 8.51
CA ILE A 148 9.25 -6.63 9.41
C ILE A 148 8.05 -5.98 10.12
N HIS A 149 7.96 -4.64 10.14
CA HIS A 149 6.88 -3.94 10.83
C HIS A 149 5.71 -3.70 9.87
N LYS A 150 4.54 -4.26 10.19
CA LYS A 150 3.32 -4.12 9.38
C LYS A 150 2.40 -2.99 9.87
N ARG A 151 3.01 -1.89 10.34
CA ARG A 151 2.34 -0.74 10.97
C ARG A 151 1.83 0.29 9.95
N GLY A 152 2.14 0.12 8.68
CA GLY A 152 1.68 1.03 7.64
C GLY A 152 0.16 1.04 7.51
N VAL A 153 -0.37 2.20 7.12
CA VAL A 153 -1.77 2.40 6.75
C VAL A 153 -2.09 1.59 5.50
N LYS A 154 -3.27 0.95 5.47
CA LYS A 154 -3.73 0.16 4.34
C LYS A 154 -4.95 0.80 3.68
N ASP A 155 -6.16 0.65 4.22
CA ASP A 155 -7.36 1.23 3.62
C ASP A 155 -7.65 2.60 4.23
N ILE A 156 -7.87 3.63 3.41
CA ILE A 156 -8.23 4.99 3.86
C ILE A 156 -9.42 5.59 3.12
N VAL A 157 -10.03 6.59 3.75
CA VAL A 157 -10.99 7.51 3.13
C VAL A 157 -10.52 8.94 3.38
N MET A 158 -10.43 9.75 2.33
CA MET A 158 -10.12 11.18 2.44
C MET A 158 -11.38 11.99 2.21
N VAL A 159 -11.63 12.95 3.09
CA VAL A 159 -12.76 13.88 3.05
C VAL A 159 -12.22 15.31 3.07
N LEU A 160 -12.59 16.13 2.08
CA LEU A 160 -12.24 17.54 2.02
C LEU A 160 -13.52 18.37 2.15
N ASP A 161 -13.62 19.21 3.18
CA ASP A 161 -14.80 20.02 3.50
C ASP A 161 -16.11 19.21 3.37
N GLU A 162 -16.17 18.09 4.10
CA GLU A 162 -17.31 17.15 4.15
C GLU A 162 -17.57 16.33 2.87
N ARG A 163 -16.76 16.49 1.82
CA ARG A 163 -16.88 15.72 0.57
C ARG A 163 -15.82 14.62 0.49
N CYS A 164 -16.25 13.38 0.30
CA CYS A 164 -15.33 12.26 0.05
C CYS A 164 -14.59 12.50 -1.28
N ILE A 165 -13.27 12.66 -1.22
CA ILE A 165 -12.42 12.87 -2.40
C ILE A 165 -11.61 11.63 -2.78
N PHE A 166 -11.34 10.73 -1.83
CA PHE A 166 -10.64 9.48 -2.12
C PHE A 166 -11.12 8.36 -1.20
N LYS A 167 -11.17 7.14 -1.74
CA LYS A 167 -11.42 5.90 -0.99
C LYS A 167 -10.66 4.78 -1.66
N GLY A 168 -9.66 4.22 -0.98
CA GLY A 168 -8.78 3.23 -1.59
C GLY A 168 -7.78 2.62 -0.63
N GLU A 169 -7.02 1.66 -1.15
CA GLU A 169 -5.89 1.01 -0.48
C GLU A 169 -4.61 1.82 -0.77
N ILE A 170 -3.74 1.96 0.23
CA ILE A 170 -2.42 2.59 0.17
C ILE A 170 -1.33 1.53 0.19
N ALA A 171 -0.43 1.59 -0.79
CA ALA A 171 0.70 0.69 -0.92
C ALA A 171 1.56 0.64 0.34
N LYS A 172 1.95 -0.58 0.72
CA LYS A 172 2.88 -0.80 1.83
C LYS A 172 4.26 -0.25 1.46
N ALA A 173 4.91 0.44 2.39
CA ALA A 173 6.32 0.78 2.22
C ALA A 173 7.22 -0.47 2.25
N SER A 174 8.26 -0.45 1.42
CA SER A 174 9.22 -1.55 1.22
C SER A 174 10.02 -1.91 2.47
N GLY A 175 10.21 -0.97 3.39
CA GLY A 175 11.08 -1.10 4.55
C GLY A 175 12.56 -0.90 4.22
N THR A 176 12.89 -0.27 3.08
CA THR A 176 14.25 0.12 2.65
C THR A 176 14.35 1.59 2.33
N LEU A 177 15.57 2.14 2.28
CA LEU A 177 15.82 3.52 1.80
C LEU A 177 16.07 3.61 0.29
N SER A 178 16.32 2.48 -0.37
CA SER A 178 16.52 2.40 -1.82
C SER A 178 15.21 1.95 -2.49
N GLY A 179 14.90 2.55 -3.64
CA GLY A 179 13.70 2.26 -4.42
C GLY A 179 13.12 3.49 -5.11
N ALA A 180 12.25 3.28 -6.09
CA ALA A 180 11.42 4.33 -6.68
C ALA A 180 10.42 4.88 -5.64
N PRO A 181 9.87 6.10 -5.82
CA PRO A 181 8.90 6.69 -4.89
C PRO A 181 7.70 5.78 -4.56
N GLU A 182 7.23 5.01 -5.54
CA GLU A 182 6.14 4.02 -5.43
C GLU A 182 6.41 2.87 -4.43
N HIS A 183 7.67 2.67 -4.03
CA HIS A 183 8.04 1.69 -3.01
C HIS A 183 7.80 2.18 -1.58
N PHE A 184 7.39 3.44 -1.40
CA PHE A 184 7.26 4.08 -0.09
C PHE A 184 5.82 4.48 0.22
N GLY A 185 4.87 4.33 -0.70
CA GLY A 185 3.48 4.74 -0.54
C GLY A 185 2.80 4.99 -1.87
N ASP A 186 1.80 5.87 -1.91
CA ASP A 186 1.02 6.17 -3.12
C ASP A 186 0.88 7.67 -3.38
N THR A 187 0.83 8.01 -4.66
CA THR A 187 0.50 9.34 -5.19
C THR A 187 -0.91 9.31 -5.74
N ILE A 188 -1.79 10.15 -5.20
CA ILE A 188 -3.21 10.24 -5.57
C ILE A 188 -3.41 11.53 -6.37
N LEU A 189 -3.77 11.38 -7.64
CA LEU A 189 -3.99 12.49 -8.57
C LEU A 189 -5.47 12.85 -8.66
N PHE A 190 -5.74 14.17 -8.61
CA PHE A 190 -7.05 14.78 -8.83
C PHE A 190 -7.07 15.61 -10.11
N THR A 191 -6.04 15.50 -10.95
CA THR A 191 -5.94 16.16 -12.24
C THR A 191 -5.24 15.27 -13.25
N THR A 192 -5.54 15.49 -14.53
CA THR A 192 -4.84 14.93 -15.68
C THR A 192 -4.32 16.05 -16.60
N ASP A 193 -4.28 17.29 -16.08
CA ASP A 193 -3.79 18.47 -16.79
C ASP A 193 -2.25 18.48 -16.75
N ASP A 194 -1.64 18.39 -17.93
CA ASP A 194 -0.18 18.32 -18.09
C ASP A 194 0.52 19.55 -17.51
N ASP A 195 -0.06 20.76 -17.64
CA ASP A 195 0.54 21.99 -17.14
C ASP A 195 0.65 21.96 -15.61
N ILE A 196 -0.37 21.39 -14.94
CA ILE A 196 -0.38 21.24 -13.49
C ILE A 196 0.63 20.16 -13.07
N LEU A 197 0.69 19.03 -13.79
CA LEU A 197 1.61 17.95 -13.47
C LEU A 197 3.08 18.35 -13.66
N GLU A 198 3.39 19.11 -14.72
CA GLU A 198 4.72 19.68 -14.95
C GLU A 198 5.06 20.70 -13.87
N ALA A 199 4.12 21.57 -13.47
CA ALA A 199 4.33 22.48 -12.36
C ALA A 199 4.62 21.74 -11.05
N ILE A 200 3.87 20.67 -10.73
CA ILE A 200 4.15 19.81 -9.56
C ILE A 200 5.56 19.24 -9.66
N TYR A 201 5.95 18.70 -10.82
CA TYR A 201 7.28 18.13 -11.01
C TYR A 201 8.40 19.14 -10.73
N CYS A 202 8.26 20.40 -11.17
CA CYS A 202 9.22 21.46 -10.89
C CYS A 202 9.36 21.81 -9.39
N TYR A 203 8.30 21.61 -8.60
CA TYR A 203 8.32 21.81 -7.14
C TYR A 203 8.69 20.53 -6.37
N ASP A 204 8.57 19.36 -6.99
CA ASP A 204 8.86 18.05 -6.39
C ASP A 204 10.35 17.71 -6.47
N GLU A 205 11.02 18.09 -7.56
CA GLU A 205 12.47 18.13 -7.59
C GLU A 205 12.93 19.28 -6.67
N PRO A 206 13.86 19.02 -5.71
CA PRO A 206 14.57 20.14 -5.13
C PRO A 206 15.22 20.85 -6.31
N CYS A 207 14.79 22.06 -6.60
CA CYS A 207 15.39 22.90 -7.64
C CYS A 207 16.90 22.88 -7.42
N ASP A 208 17.61 22.02 -8.15
CA ASP A 208 19.05 21.87 -8.10
C ASP A 208 19.62 23.01 -8.95
N GLY A 209 19.28 24.22 -8.52
CA GLY A 209 19.85 25.48 -8.95
C GLY A 209 21.19 25.70 -8.26
N GLN A 210 22.08 24.71 -8.33
CA GLN A 210 23.52 24.98 -8.29
C GLN A 210 24.03 25.11 -9.71
N MET A 211 23.69 26.23 -10.35
CA MET A 211 24.53 26.75 -11.42
C MET A 211 25.44 27.82 -10.81
N GLU A 212 26.75 27.58 -10.96
CA GLU A 212 27.91 28.37 -10.51
C GLU A 212 28.53 28.01 -9.16
N ASN A 213 29.32 26.92 -9.15
CA ASN A 213 30.78 27.07 -9.05
C ASN A 213 31.50 25.74 -9.35
N ALA A 214 31.86 25.56 -10.62
CA ALA A 214 33.01 24.74 -10.97
C ALA A 214 34.26 25.39 -10.37
N ASN A 215 34.66 24.97 -9.17
CA ASN A 215 36.03 24.89 -8.66
C ASN A 215 36.02 24.72 -7.13
N SER A 216 36.08 23.47 -6.65
CA SER A 216 37.12 23.08 -5.68
C SER A 216 37.09 21.57 -5.48
N LEU A 217 38.12 20.91 -5.98
CA LEU A 217 38.54 19.58 -5.55
C LEU A 217 38.96 19.65 -4.08
N GLY A 218 38.59 18.63 -3.30
CA GLY A 218 39.39 18.19 -2.16
C GLY A 218 38.77 18.37 -0.78
N TYR A 219 38.93 17.30 -0.01
CA TYR A 219 38.82 17.17 1.45
C TYR A 219 37.46 16.71 1.99
N GLU A 220 37.37 15.38 2.14
CA GLU A 220 36.71 14.79 3.30
C GLU A 220 37.28 15.42 4.57
N GLU A 221 36.42 16.03 5.37
CA GLU A 221 36.74 16.35 6.75
C GLU A 221 35.66 15.73 7.65
N GLU A 222 36.06 14.66 8.33
CA GLU A 222 35.36 14.04 9.44
C GLU A 222 35.02 15.10 10.51
N LEU A 223 33.80 15.63 10.47
CA LEU A 223 33.29 16.44 11.59
C LEU A 223 32.87 15.52 12.73
N LYS A 224 33.78 15.40 13.69
CA LYS A 224 33.61 14.74 14.99
C LYS A 224 32.37 15.26 15.73
N ARG A 225 31.58 14.30 16.22
CA ARG A 225 30.47 14.46 17.17
C ARG A 225 30.85 15.40 18.34
N PRO A 226 30.04 16.43 18.66
CA PRO A 226 30.21 17.19 19.90
C PRO A 226 29.82 16.34 21.13
N THR A 227 30.61 16.50 22.20
CA THR A 227 30.43 15.89 23.51
C THR A 227 29.28 16.55 24.29
N THR A 228 28.61 15.73 25.11
CA THR A 228 27.38 15.90 25.89
C THR A 228 27.20 17.17 26.72
N ALA A 229 25.92 17.57 26.91
CA ALA A 229 25.46 18.34 28.06
C ALA A 229 24.46 17.51 28.86
N ASP A 230 24.79 17.30 30.13
CA ASP A 230 24.06 16.53 31.13
C ASP A 230 22.75 17.23 31.56
N ARG A 231 21.68 16.45 31.74
CA ARG A 231 20.60 16.80 32.66
C ARG A 231 20.28 15.59 33.53
N GLU A 232 20.47 15.78 34.83
CA GLU A 232 20.21 14.79 35.88
C GLU A 232 18.73 14.40 35.94
N GLY A 233 18.47 13.10 35.91
CA GLY A 233 17.18 12.49 36.18
C GLY A 233 17.25 10.99 36.00
N ASN A 234 16.93 10.21 37.03
CA ASN A 234 16.95 8.74 37.03
C ASN A 234 15.90 8.17 36.06
N GLU A 235 16.20 8.13 34.76
CA GLU A 235 15.45 7.36 33.77
C GLU A 235 16.36 6.28 33.16
N ARG A 236 15.85 5.06 33.12
CA ARG A 236 16.60 3.87 32.69
C ARG A 236 17.02 4.04 31.21
N PRO A 237 18.22 3.59 30.82
CA PRO A 237 18.70 3.78 29.46
C PRO A 237 17.82 3.02 28.46
N PHE A 238 17.64 3.67 27.31
CA PHE A 238 17.02 3.11 26.11
C PHE A 238 17.58 1.72 25.81
N THR A 239 16.69 0.74 25.68
CA THR A 239 17.03 -0.63 25.33
C THR A 239 17.67 -0.70 23.95
N GLN A 240 19.01 -0.75 23.94
CA GLN A 240 19.83 -1.25 22.85
C GLN A 240 20.29 -2.66 23.25
N ALA A 241 19.96 -3.69 22.48
CA ALA A 241 20.57 -5.01 22.63
C ALA A 241 21.94 -4.98 21.95
N GLY A 242 23.00 -5.19 22.74
CA GLY A 242 24.38 -5.05 22.30
C GLY A 242 24.81 -6.08 21.26
N LEU A 243 25.68 -5.64 20.34
CA LEU A 243 26.60 -6.50 19.62
C LEU A 243 28.00 -5.90 19.78
N ARG A 244 28.88 -6.70 20.39
CA ARG A 244 30.32 -6.45 20.44
C ARG A 244 30.90 -6.71 19.05
N THR A 245 31.74 -5.79 18.61
CA THR A 245 32.56 -5.86 17.41
C THR A 245 33.69 -6.88 17.63
N GLU A 246 33.75 -7.90 16.79
CA GLU A 246 35.02 -8.47 16.34
C GLU A 246 34.97 -8.48 14.81
N ASP A 247 35.90 -7.75 14.21
CA ASP A 247 36.10 -7.65 12.77
C ASP A 247 36.48 -9.01 12.19
N GLN A 248 35.63 -9.53 11.30
CA GLN A 248 36.06 -10.40 10.23
C GLN A 248 35.25 -10.08 8.97
N GLN A 249 35.96 -9.60 7.95
CA GLN A 249 35.46 -9.40 6.59
C GLN A 249 34.71 -10.64 6.11
N VAL A 250 33.37 -10.55 6.04
CA VAL A 250 32.56 -11.47 5.26
C VAL A 250 31.43 -10.65 4.63
N GLY A 251 31.42 -10.54 3.30
CA GLY A 251 30.35 -9.88 2.57
C GLY A 251 29.00 -10.49 2.95
N ALA A 252 28.12 -9.67 3.55
CA ALA A 252 26.81 -10.10 3.99
C ALA A 252 25.87 -10.26 2.79
N SER A 253 25.91 -11.45 2.20
CA SER A 253 24.87 -11.97 1.33
C SER A 253 23.54 -11.99 2.10
N LEU A 254 22.53 -11.28 1.58
CA LEU A 254 21.15 -11.29 2.06
C LEU A 254 20.61 -12.73 2.06
N CYS A 255 20.67 -13.40 3.21
CA CYS A 255 20.01 -14.69 3.40
C CYS A 255 18.54 -14.46 3.70
N ILE A 256 17.73 -14.28 2.64
CA ILE A 256 16.27 -14.28 2.71
C ILE A 256 15.84 -15.72 3.01
N THR A 257 15.35 -16.00 4.22
CA THR A 257 14.91 -17.35 4.63
C THR A 257 13.48 -17.71 4.21
N CYS A 258 12.87 -16.95 3.30
CA CYS A 258 11.61 -17.33 2.64
C CYS A 258 11.75 -17.21 1.12
N VAL A 259 12.55 -18.12 0.58
CA VAL A 259 12.63 -18.37 -0.85
C VAL A 259 11.67 -19.50 -1.19
N PHE A 260 10.68 -19.19 -2.02
CA PHE A 260 9.85 -20.22 -2.62
C PHE A 260 10.55 -20.77 -3.86
N PHE A 261 10.62 -22.08 -3.94
CA PHE A 261 11.25 -22.83 -5.02
C PHE A 261 10.16 -23.28 -6.00
N TYR A 262 10.16 -22.72 -7.20
CA TYR A 262 9.14 -22.98 -8.21
C TYR A 262 9.75 -23.66 -9.44
N VAL A 263 9.08 -24.70 -9.93
CA VAL A 263 9.31 -25.28 -11.27
C VAL A 263 8.35 -24.65 -12.29
N GLY A 264 7.23 -24.09 -11.82
CA GLY A 264 6.31 -23.32 -12.63
C GLY A 264 5.42 -22.46 -11.74
N LEU A 265 4.99 -21.33 -12.28
CA LEU A 265 4.12 -20.35 -11.64
C LEU A 265 2.85 -20.21 -12.46
N GLN A 266 1.69 -20.42 -11.84
CA GLN A 266 0.40 -20.24 -12.49
C GLN A 266 -0.38 -19.09 -11.83
N LEU A 267 -0.87 -18.17 -12.64
CA LEU A 267 -1.62 -16.97 -12.27
C LEU A 267 -3.02 -17.11 -12.83
N ASN A 268 -4.04 -17.01 -11.98
CA ASN A 268 -5.43 -17.01 -12.44
C ASN A 268 -6.03 -15.62 -12.25
N PHE A 269 -6.37 -14.96 -13.36
CA PHE A 269 -7.01 -13.66 -13.37
C PHE A 269 -8.54 -13.83 -13.36
N THR A 270 -9.19 -13.18 -12.41
CA THR A 270 -10.60 -13.44 -12.09
C THR A 270 -11.51 -12.22 -12.26
N MET A 271 -10.93 -11.04 -12.42
CA MET A 271 -11.68 -9.79 -12.47
C MET A 271 -10.89 -8.71 -13.19
N THR A 272 -11.58 -7.91 -13.99
CA THR A 272 -11.09 -6.67 -14.62
C THR A 272 -11.55 -5.46 -13.79
N TRP A 273 -11.12 -4.25 -14.15
CA TRP A 273 -11.59 -3.02 -13.52
C TRP A 273 -12.98 -2.56 -13.99
N GLY A 274 -13.52 -3.14 -15.06
CA GLY A 274 -14.87 -2.84 -15.54
C GLY A 274 -15.25 -3.40 -16.90
N ASP A 275 -14.30 -3.91 -17.70
CA ASP A 275 -14.62 -4.50 -19.00
C ASP A 275 -15.10 -5.97 -18.84
N SER A 276 -16.23 -6.29 -19.44
CA SER A 276 -16.86 -7.62 -19.35
C SER A 276 -16.39 -8.61 -20.42
N HIS A 277 -15.65 -8.14 -21.43
CA HIS A 277 -15.30 -8.93 -22.62
C HIS A 277 -13.80 -9.11 -22.81
N TYR A 278 -12.98 -8.22 -22.25
CA TYR A 278 -11.53 -8.25 -22.45
C TYR A 278 -10.76 -8.05 -21.16
N LEU A 279 -9.63 -8.76 -21.06
CA LEU A 279 -8.69 -8.61 -19.97
C LEU A 279 -7.29 -8.41 -20.55
N GLY A 280 -6.55 -7.44 -20.02
CA GLY A 280 -5.21 -7.13 -20.51
C GLY A 280 -4.21 -6.76 -19.44
N LEU A 281 -2.94 -6.82 -19.84
CA LEU A 281 -1.78 -6.34 -19.09
C LEU A 281 -0.77 -5.77 -20.08
N THR A 282 0.05 -4.84 -19.61
CA THR A 282 1.14 -4.28 -20.41
C THR A 282 2.44 -5.06 -20.17
N GLY A 283 2.72 -5.46 -18.93
CA GLY A 283 3.97 -6.15 -18.61
C GLY A 283 3.90 -7.01 -17.36
N LEU A 284 4.77 -8.02 -17.30
CA LEU A 284 4.93 -8.92 -16.17
C LEU A 284 6.39 -9.30 -15.96
N GLU A 285 6.91 -9.02 -14.76
CA GLU A 285 8.23 -9.49 -14.33
C GLU A 285 8.13 -10.42 -13.12
N VAL A 286 8.98 -11.45 -13.10
CA VAL A 286 9.16 -12.33 -11.95
C VAL A 286 10.40 -11.88 -11.18
N ILE A 287 10.25 -11.53 -9.91
CA ILE A 287 11.34 -11.00 -9.09
C ILE A 287 12.04 -12.15 -8.36
N GLY A 288 13.34 -12.32 -8.62
CA GLY A 288 14.17 -13.33 -7.95
C GLY A 288 14.55 -12.97 -6.51
N LYS A 289 15.13 -13.91 -5.78
CA LYS A 289 15.59 -13.72 -4.37
C LYS A 289 16.55 -12.55 -4.16
N ASN A 290 17.25 -12.15 -5.21
CA ASN A 290 18.25 -11.10 -5.23
C ASN A 290 17.64 -9.73 -5.59
N GLY A 291 16.30 -9.65 -5.76
CA GLY A 291 15.59 -8.42 -6.12
C GLY A 291 15.66 -8.05 -7.61
N HIS A 292 16.36 -8.84 -8.41
CA HIS A 292 16.45 -8.66 -9.86
C HIS A 292 15.35 -9.45 -10.58
N ALA A 293 14.86 -8.89 -11.69
CA ALA A 293 13.94 -9.59 -12.58
C ALA A 293 14.60 -10.83 -13.19
N LEU A 294 13.90 -11.97 -13.13
CA LEU A 294 14.30 -13.18 -13.83
C LEU A 294 14.00 -13.01 -15.32
N LYS A 295 14.98 -13.33 -16.17
CA LYS A 295 14.79 -13.32 -17.61
C LYS A 295 13.93 -14.52 -18.01
N ILE A 296 12.74 -14.24 -18.52
CA ILE A 296 11.77 -15.23 -19.00
C ILE A 296 11.77 -15.19 -20.53
N SER A 297 11.74 -16.36 -21.18
CA SER A 297 11.59 -16.44 -22.64
C SER A 297 10.16 -16.75 -23.04
N ALA A 298 9.79 -16.48 -24.29
CA ALA A 298 8.43 -16.70 -24.78
C ALA A 298 7.99 -18.17 -24.67
N GLU A 299 8.93 -19.12 -24.84
CA GLU A 299 8.65 -20.55 -24.75
C GLU A 299 8.29 -21.01 -23.33
N GLN A 300 8.64 -20.19 -22.34
CA GLN A 300 8.32 -20.44 -20.93
C GLN A 300 6.94 -19.92 -20.55
N LEU A 301 6.30 -19.11 -21.41
CA LEU A 301 4.97 -18.57 -21.17
C LEU A 301 3.90 -19.39 -21.88
N SER A 302 2.80 -19.64 -21.19
CA SER A 302 1.56 -20.11 -21.82
C SER A 302 0.36 -19.48 -21.15
N ALA A 303 -0.67 -19.16 -21.93
CA ALA A 303 -1.90 -18.60 -21.39
C ALA A 303 -3.13 -19.31 -21.96
N SER A 304 -4.23 -19.25 -21.21
CA SER A 304 -5.54 -19.76 -21.62
C SER A 304 -6.62 -18.80 -21.11
N PRO A 305 -7.30 -18.07 -22.00
CA PRO A 305 -7.01 -17.88 -23.43
C PRO A 305 -5.59 -17.35 -23.71
N GLN A 306 -5.05 -17.63 -24.90
CA GLN A 306 -3.67 -17.23 -25.24
C GLN A 306 -3.57 -15.73 -25.53
N ASP A 307 -4.41 -15.26 -26.44
CA ASP A 307 -4.60 -13.85 -26.81
C ASP A 307 -5.88 -13.74 -27.67
N LEU A 308 -6.14 -12.57 -28.26
CA LEU A 308 -7.32 -12.37 -29.10
C LEU A 308 -7.37 -13.24 -30.35
N ASN A 309 -6.24 -13.76 -30.84
CA ASN A 309 -6.20 -14.59 -32.05
C ASN A 309 -6.90 -15.96 -31.85
N ASP A 310 -7.24 -16.33 -30.61
CA ASP A 310 -8.12 -17.46 -30.31
C ASP A 310 -9.54 -17.26 -30.88
N LEU A 311 -9.94 -16.01 -31.16
CA LEU A 311 -11.20 -15.66 -31.77
C LEU A 311 -11.05 -15.50 -33.29
N PRO A 312 -11.88 -16.17 -34.12
CA PRO A 312 -11.79 -16.09 -35.59
C PRO A 312 -11.91 -14.66 -36.16
N GLU A 313 -12.59 -13.77 -35.43
CA GLU A 313 -12.84 -12.38 -35.82
C GLU A 313 -11.62 -11.46 -35.65
N TYR A 314 -10.63 -11.89 -34.86
CA TYR A 314 -9.45 -11.09 -34.47
C TYR A 314 -8.15 -11.69 -35.01
N ALA A 315 -8.20 -12.43 -36.12
CA ALA A 315 -7.02 -13.02 -36.73
C ALA A 315 -6.01 -11.93 -37.16
N GLY A 316 -4.78 -12.03 -36.64
CA GLY A 316 -3.69 -11.09 -36.91
C GLY A 316 -3.60 -9.93 -35.92
N ASP A 317 -4.28 -10.00 -34.78
CA ASP A 317 -4.15 -9.00 -33.72
C ASP A 317 -2.74 -9.00 -33.12
N SER A 318 -2.15 -7.81 -32.92
CA SER A 318 -0.78 -7.63 -32.45
C SER A 318 -0.60 -7.85 -30.94
N ARG A 319 -1.70 -7.93 -30.17
CA ARG A 319 -1.69 -7.99 -28.69
C ARG A 319 -1.47 -9.39 -28.14
N THR A 320 -0.36 -10.00 -28.55
CA THR A 320 -0.02 -11.40 -28.28
C THR A 320 0.63 -11.61 -26.91
N LEU A 321 0.75 -12.87 -26.47
CA LEU A 321 1.28 -13.23 -25.16
C LEU A 321 2.71 -12.74 -24.90
N GLU A 322 3.55 -12.69 -25.93
CA GLU A 322 4.95 -12.31 -25.82
C GLU A 322 5.14 -10.85 -25.40
N LYS A 323 4.11 -10.00 -25.60
CA LYS A 323 4.11 -8.59 -25.20
C LYS A 323 4.31 -8.39 -23.71
N LEU A 324 3.88 -9.36 -22.88
CA LEU A 324 4.10 -9.31 -21.43
C LEU A 324 5.57 -9.22 -21.01
N ILE A 325 6.50 -9.63 -21.87
CA ILE A 325 7.93 -9.74 -21.56
C ILE A 325 8.81 -9.03 -22.60
N ASP A 326 8.24 -8.16 -23.42
CA ASP A 326 8.99 -7.46 -24.48
C ASP A 326 9.87 -6.30 -23.94
N GLY A 327 9.66 -5.91 -22.68
CA GLY A 327 10.42 -4.89 -21.95
C GLY A 327 9.89 -3.46 -22.10
N THR A 328 8.85 -3.24 -22.92
CA THR A 328 8.24 -1.93 -23.15
C THR A 328 7.06 -1.73 -22.21
N ASN A 329 7.34 -1.62 -20.91
CA ASN A 329 6.30 -1.68 -19.87
C ASN A 329 5.59 -0.34 -19.61
N ILE A 330 6.27 0.79 -19.81
CA ILE A 330 5.73 2.14 -19.60
C ILE A 330 5.28 2.67 -20.97
N THR A 331 4.08 2.30 -21.38
CA THR A 331 3.55 2.63 -22.72
C THR A 331 2.01 2.77 -22.73
N VAL A 332 1.50 3.54 -23.70
CA VAL A 332 0.09 3.60 -24.10
C VAL A 332 -0.16 2.92 -25.46
N GLU A 333 0.89 2.52 -26.16
CA GLU A 333 0.81 1.85 -27.45
C GLU A 333 0.36 0.40 -27.26
N ASP A 334 -0.73 0.01 -27.91
CA ASP A 334 -1.33 -1.30 -27.73
C ASP A 334 -0.54 -2.43 -28.41
N ASP A 335 0.31 -2.11 -29.38
CA ASP A 335 1.29 -3.05 -29.95
C ASP A 335 2.29 -3.61 -28.94
N HIS A 336 2.34 -3.06 -27.72
CA HIS A 336 3.15 -3.51 -26.59
C HIS A 336 2.30 -4.05 -25.43
N MET A 337 1.04 -4.38 -25.66
CA MET A 337 0.13 -4.87 -24.63
C MET A 337 -0.40 -6.26 -24.97
N TRP A 338 -0.63 -7.07 -23.94
CA TRP A 338 -1.31 -8.35 -24.07
C TRP A 338 -2.81 -8.19 -23.81
N LEU A 339 -3.65 -8.80 -24.65
CA LEU A 339 -5.10 -8.82 -24.46
C LEU A 339 -5.68 -10.19 -24.77
N ILE A 340 -6.59 -10.64 -23.90
CA ILE A 340 -7.34 -11.89 -24.06
C ILE A 340 -8.85 -11.63 -24.04
N PRO A 341 -9.66 -12.53 -24.63
CA PRO A 341 -11.08 -12.57 -24.30
C PRO A 341 -11.26 -12.90 -22.81
N PHE A 342 -12.24 -12.22 -22.21
CA PHE A 342 -12.58 -12.35 -20.80
C PHE A 342 -14.04 -12.72 -20.63
N SER A 343 -14.32 -13.59 -19.66
CA SER A 343 -15.68 -13.94 -19.26
C SER A 343 -15.78 -14.02 -17.74
N PHE A 344 -16.68 -13.24 -17.15
CA PHE A 344 -16.82 -13.19 -15.70
C PHE A 344 -17.19 -14.57 -15.12
N GLY A 345 -16.43 -15.04 -14.14
CA GLY A 345 -16.65 -16.33 -13.47
C GLY A 345 -15.81 -17.48 -14.03
N GLU A 346 -15.19 -17.30 -15.20
CA GLU A 346 -14.27 -18.28 -15.80
C GLU A 346 -12.81 -18.05 -15.34
N ASP A 347 -11.98 -19.09 -15.46
CA ASP A 347 -10.56 -19.03 -15.14
C ASP A 347 -9.75 -18.53 -16.34
N HIS A 348 -8.91 -17.52 -16.13
CA HIS A 348 -8.01 -16.97 -17.15
C HIS A 348 -6.58 -17.18 -16.67
N LEU A 349 -5.95 -18.22 -17.19
CA LEU A 349 -4.71 -18.76 -16.64
C LEU A 349 -3.50 -18.26 -17.42
N LEU A 350 -2.52 -17.71 -16.73
CA LEU A 350 -1.19 -17.43 -17.25
C LEU A 350 -0.17 -18.30 -16.49
N THR A 351 0.57 -19.10 -17.22
CA THR A 351 1.54 -20.06 -16.69
C THR A 351 2.94 -19.70 -17.16
N ILE A 352 3.88 -19.70 -16.23
CA ILE A 352 5.31 -19.47 -16.46
C ILE A 352 6.04 -20.73 -16.02
N ASN A 353 6.64 -21.45 -16.95
CA ASN A 353 7.40 -22.67 -16.68
C ASN A 353 8.89 -22.35 -16.62
N PHE A 354 9.56 -22.75 -15.54
CA PHE A 354 10.99 -22.53 -15.40
C PHE A 354 11.73 -23.84 -15.70
N ASP A 355 12.79 -23.77 -16.50
CA ASP A 355 13.61 -24.95 -16.86
C ASP A 355 14.33 -25.55 -15.64
N LYS A 356 14.52 -24.74 -14.61
CA LYS A 356 15.13 -25.10 -13.34
C LYS A 356 14.31 -24.53 -12.20
N ILE A 357 14.51 -25.09 -11.01
CA ILE A 357 13.90 -24.56 -9.80
C ILE A 357 14.41 -23.14 -9.56
N GLU A 358 13.52 -22.15 -9.67
CA GLU A 358 13.84 -20.75 -9.43
C GLU A 358 13.37 -20.27 -8.06
N SER A 359 14.14 -19.31 -7.53
CA SER A 359 13.93 -18.70 -6.23
C SER A 359 13.19 -17.39 -6.38
N ILE A 360 11.86 -17.39 -6.24
CA ILE A 360 11.01 -16.22 -6.52
C ILE A 360 10.64 -15.50 -5.22
N ALA A 361 10.89 -14.18 -5.18
CA ALA A 361 10.53 -13.28 -4.09
C ALA A 361 9.17 -12.59 -4.31
N GLY A 362 8.79 -12.34 -5.56
CA GLY A 362 7.54 -11.65 -5.90
C GLY A 362 7.29 -11.53 -7.39
N LEU A 363 6.29 -10.72 -7.74
CA LEU A 363 5.89 -10.41 -9.11
C LEU A 363 5.72 -8.90 -9.26
N ARG A 364 6.07 -8.35 -10.42
CA ARG A 364 5.84 -6.95 -10.76
C ARG A 364 4.95 -6.87 -11.99
N PHE A 365 3.89 -6.07 -11.90
CA PHE A 365 2.87 -5.96 -12.93
C PHE A 365 2.82 -4.53 -13.47
N TRP A 366 2.63 -4.41 -14.78
CA TRP A 366 2.15 -3.20 -15.43
C TRP A 366 0.78 -3.50 -16.03
N ASN A 367 -0.24 -2.82 -15.55
CA ASN A 367 -1.61 -3.10 -15.96
C ASN A 367 -1.91 -2.54 -17.35
N TYR A 368 -3.02 -2.95 -17.98
CA TYR A 368 -3.41 -2.46 -19.30
C TYR A 368 -3.58 -0.94 -19.30
N ASN A 369 -2.88 -0.25 -20.22
CA ASN A 369 -2.65 1.19 -20.11
C ASN A 369 -2.98 2.02 -21.36
N LYS A 370 -3.66 1.44 -22.36
CA LYS A 370 -3.86 2.08 -23.67
C LYS A 370 -4.45 3.50 -23.61
N SER A 371 -5.47 3.71 -22.79
CA SER A 371 -6.13 5.00 -22.61
C SER A 371 -6.90 5.02 -21.28
N PRO A 372 -7.30 6.19 -20.75
CA PRO A 372 -8.11 6.27 -19.53
C PRO A 372 -9.40 5.44 -19.59
N GLU A 373 -10.01 5.32 -20.77
CA GLU A 373 -11.21 4.51 -21.02
C GLU A 373 -10.87 3.03 -21.15
N ASP A 374 -9.76 2.69 -21.78
CA ASP A 374 -9.42 1.29 -22.04
C ASP A 374 -8.76 0.59 -20.85
N THR A 375 -8.23 1.35 -19.89
CA THR A 375 -7.66 0.82 -18.63
C THR A 375 -8.67 0.00 -17.79
N TYR A 376 -9.97 0.08 -18.09
CA TYR A 376 -10.99 -0.79 -17.48
C TYR A 376 -10.86 -2.27 -17.89
N ARG A 377 -10.12 -2.57 -18.97
CA ARG A 377 -9.70 -3.93 -19.37
C ARG A 377 -8.58 -4.48 -18.50
N GLY A 378 -7.94 -3.62 -17.71
CA GLY A 378 -6.87 -4.02 -16.83
C GLY A 378 -7.32 -5.02 -15.76
N VAL A 379 -6.42 -5.89 -15.33
CA VAL A 379 -6.65 -6.86 -14.25
C VAL A 379 -6.92 -6.13 -12.94
N SER A 380 -8.01 -6.47 -12.26
CA SER A 380 -8.32 -5.98 -10.91
C SER A 380 -7.98 -7.01 -9.84
N LYS A 381 -8.32 -8.29 -10.04
CA LYS A 381 -8.10 -9.33 -9.02
C LYS A 381 -7.54 -10.62 -9.59
N ARG A 382 -6.48 -11.12 -8.94
CA ARG A 382 -5.84 -12.40 -9.24
C ARG A 382 -5.97 -13.38 -8.09
N LYS A 383 -6.37 -14.63 -8.34
CA LYS A 383 -6.24 -15.73 -7.36
C LYS A 383 -4.89 -16.44 -7.50
N GLY A 384 -4.30 -16.79 -6.36
CA GLY A 384 -2.89 -17.12 -6.23
C GLY A 384 -2.46 -18.48 -6.79
N ALA A 385 -1.14 -18.60 -6.95
CA ALA A 385 -0.41 -19.74 -7.50
C ALA A 385 -0.44 -20.98 -6.61
N LEU A 386 -0.51 -22.14 -7.25
CA LEU A 386 -0.46 -23.47 -6.67
C LEU A 386 0.98 -23.86 -6.21
N PRO A 387 1.15 -24.83 -5.28
CA PRO A 387 0.15 -25.79 -4.83
C PRO A 387 -0.66 -25.31 -3.61
N ALA A 388 -1.89 -24.94 -3.89
CA ALA A 388 -3.13 -25.07 -3.12
C ALA A 388 -3.24 -24.55 -1.68
N LYS A 389 -2.22 -23.95 -1.05
CA LYS A 389 -2.29 -23.69 0.40
C LYS A 389 -2.05 -22.29 0.94
N ILE A 390 -1.71 -21.28 0.12
CA ILE A 390 -1.27 -19.99 0.70
C ILE A 390 -2.17 -18.79 0.32
N TYR A 391 -2.97 -18.84 -0.75
CA TYR A 391 -3.56 -17.61 -1.29
C TYR A 391 -5.05 -17.73 -1.66
N SER A 392 -5.92 -17.97 -0.67
CA SER A 392 -7.37 -18.06 -0.91
C SER A 392 -8.08 -16.71 -1.18
N LYS A 393 -7.46 -15.57 -0.81
CA LYS A 393 -8.10 -14.24 -0.92
C LYS A 393 -7.81 -13.47 -2.22
N GLY A 394 -6.77 -13.87 -2.96
CA GLY A 394 -6.30 -13.17 -4.16
C GLY A 394 -5.64 -11.81 -3.86
N PHE A 395 -5.01 -11.23 -4.88
CA PHE A 395 -4.33 -9.93 -4.83
C PHE A 395 -5.07 -8.92 -5.69
N LEU A 396 -5.20 -7.68 -5.19
CA LEU A 396 -5.71 -6.55 -5.97
C LEU A 396 -4.56 -5.96 -6.80
N ILE A 397 -4.78 -5.82 -8.10
CA ILE A 397 -3.86 -5.17 -9.03
C ILE A 397 -4.45 -3.81 -9.41
N ARG A 398 -3.70 -2.73 -9.18
CA ARG A 398 -4.10 -1.35 -9.42
C ARG A 398 -4.38 -1.13 -10.90
N LYS A 399 -5.39 -0.32 -11.19
CA LYS A 399 -5.74 0.08 -12.55
C LYS A 399 -4.57 0.85 -13.18
N GLY A 400 -4.33 0.67 -14.48
CA GLY A 400 -3.38 1.52 -15.21
C GLY A 400 -3.87 2.97 -15.25
N PRO A 401 -2.97 3.97 -15.27
CA PRO A 401 -3.34 5.39 -15.31
C PRO A 401 -3.94 5.84 -16.66
N GLY A 402 -3.65 5.14 -17.76
CA GLY A 402 -4.03 5.53 -19.13
C GLY A 402 -3.09 6.54 -19.76
N ASN A 403 -1.90 6.73 -19.18
CA ASN A 403 -0.84 7.62 -19.65
C ASN A 403 0.54 7.08 -19.18
N CYS A 404 1.63 7.76 -19.55
CA CYS A 404 3.00 7.32 -19.26
C CYS A 404 3.83 8.35 -18.49
N HIS A 405 3.20 9.24 -17.72
CA HIS A 405 3.93 10.30 -17.01
C HIS A 405 4.84 9.76 -15.90
N PHE A 406 4.52 8.58 -15.36
CA PHE A 406 5.30 7.91 -14.33
C PHE A 406 5.26 6.39 -14.53
N ASP A 407 6.20 5.68 -13.89
CA ASP A 407 6.17 4.23 -13.85
C ASP A 407 4.99 3.78 -12.96
N PHE A 408 4.04 3.08 -13.55
CA PHE A 408 2.86 2.57 -12.85
C PHE A 408 3.00 1.10 -12.44
N ALA A 409 4.25 0.61 -12.35
CA ALA A 409 4.56 -0.71 -11.83
C ALA A 409 3.88 -0.96 -10.48
N GLN A 410 3.40 -2.19 -10.29
CA GLN A 410 2.97 -2.67 -8.99
C GLN A 410 3.73 -3.94 -8.64
N GLU A 411 4.60 -3.84 -7.64
CA GLU A 411 5.34 -4.97 -7.10
C GLU A 411 4.55 -5.65 -5.96
N ILE A 412 4.45 -6.99 -6.04
CA ILE A 412 3.79 -7.85 -5.06
C ILE A 412 4.82 -8.88 -4.58
N LEU A 413 5.42 -8.62 -3.42
CA LEU A 413 6.35 -9.54 -2.76
C LEU A 413 5.61 -10.60 -1.95
N PHE A 414 5.92 -11.88 -2.15
CA PHE A 414 5.23 -12.97 -1.47
C PHE A 414 5.47 -12.99 0.05
N LEU A 415 6.63 -12.48 0.51
CA LEU A 415 6.94 -12.37 1.94
C LEU A 415 5.93 -11.51 2.71
N ASP A 416 5.38 -10.48 2.08
CA ASP A 416 4.44 -9.58 2.75
C ASP A 416 3.15 -10.29 3.18
N TYR A 417 2.83 -11.40 2.51
CA TYR A 417 1.58 -12.13 2.65
C TYR A 417 1.73 -13.50 3.33
N LEU A 418 2.96 -13.92 3.64
CA LEU A 418 3.21 -15.04 4.54
C LEU A 418 2.78 -14.64 5.97
N GLN A 419 1.59 -15.07 6.38
CA GLN A 419 1.22 -15.05 7.80
C GLN A 419 2.03 -16.13 8.55
N PRO A 420 2.57 -15.85 9.75
CA PRO A 420 2.99 -16.91 10.66
C PRO A 420 1.73 -17.65 11.16
N GLN A 421 1.48 -18.84 10.62
CA GLN A 421 0.60 -19.83 11.24
C GLN A 421 1.35 -20.55 12.38
N LEU A 422 1.66 -19.83 13.46
CA LEU A 422 2.14 -20.34 14.77
C LEU A 422 1.90 -19.20 15.76
N ILE A 423 1.04 -19.27 16.78
CA ILE A 423 1.05 -20.20 17.91
C ILE A 423 -0.40 -20.33 18.43
N ASN A 424 -1.01 -21.49 18.23
CA ASN A 424 -2.12 -21.96 19.07
C ASN A 424 -1.84 -23.43 19.44
N LYS A 425 -0.72 -23.67 20.11
CA LYS A 425 -0.61 -24.79 21.04
C LYS A 425 -0.71 -24.21 22.43
N VAL A 426 -1.95 -24.16 22.90
CA VAL A 426 -2.28 -24.05 24.33
C VAL A 426 -1.53 -25.18 25.03
N GLN A 427 -0.38 -24.87 25.63
CA GLN A 427 0.13 -25.67 26.73
C GLN A 427 -0.89 -25.53 27.86
N ARG A 428 -1.79 -26.50 27.96
CA ARG A 428 -2.48 -26.81 29.20
C ARG A 428 -1.40 -27.05 30.25
N ARG A 429 -1.05 -26.02 31.03
CA ARG A 429 -0.31 -26.17 32.28
C ARG A 429 -1.23 -26.96 33.22
N THR A 430 -0.91 -28.24 33.39
CA THR A 430 -1.38 -29.05 34.51
C THR A 430 -0.84 -28.43 35.79
N GLY A 431 -1.75 -27.90 36.61
CA GLY A 431 -1.41 -27.39 37.94
C GLY A 431 -0.97 -28.54 38.83
N SER A 432 0.29 -28.52 39.25
CA SER A 432 0.77 -29.34 40.36
C SER A 432 0.70 -28.52 41.64
N LYS A 433 -0.23 -28.92 42.52
CA LYS A 433 -0.30 -28.46 43.90
C LYS A 433 0.94 -28.95 44.65
N LYS A 434 1.66 -28.06 45.32
CA LYS A 434 2.39 -28.42 46.54
C LYS A 434 2.04 -27.45 47.66
N MET A 435 1.52 -28.06 48.73
CA MET A 435 1.34 -27.51 50.07
C MET A 435 2.67 -27.00 50.61
N GLU A 436 2.63 -25.84 51.26
CA GLU A 436 3.48 -25.54 52.39
C GLU A 436 2.62 -25.65 53.67
N GLN A 437 3.09 -26.47 54.59
CA GLN A 437 2.65 -26.57 55.97
C GLN A 437 3.77 -26.01 56.85
N ALA A 438 3.33 -25.36 57.93
CA ALA A 438 4.05 -24.79 59.07
C ALA A 438 4.73 -23.43 58.84
#